data_AF-A0A950YGJ9-F1
#
_entry.id   AF-A0A950YGJ9-F1
#
_cell.length_a   1.000
_cell.length_b   1.000
_cell.length_c   1.000
_cell.angle_alpha   90.00
_cell.angle_beta   90.00
_cell.angle_gamma   90.00
#
_symmetry.space_group_name_H-M   'P 1'
#
loop_
_entity.id
_entity.type
_entity.pdbx_description
1 polymer ?
#
loop_
_entity_poly.entity_id
_entity_poly.type
_entity_poly.pdbx_seq_one_letter_code
_entity_poly.pdbx_strand_id
1 'polypeptide(L)'
;LCVHRMERARRSPERMFIQFHGGVYRSDDAGQNWTYIGDGLPSDFGFPLALDPSDPDSAYVIPLRGDFDRVMPDGTVRVWETRDGGATWAPRGEGLPDHEAYLTVLRRAFDRAGEGPELQLYFGATSGDVFGSGDAGASWFTAATRLPPVFSVTASA
;
A
#
# COMPACT_ATOMS: atom_id res chain seq x y z
N LEU A 1 13.22 15.44 3.16
CA LEU A 1 12.48 14.18 2.95
C LEU A 1 11.07 14.51 2.47
N CYS A 2 10.51 13.74 1.54
CA CYS A 2 9.26 14.08 0.84
C CYS A 2 8.07 13.23 1.28
N VAL A 3 6.85 13.78 1.16
CA VAL A 3 5.60 13.03 1.33
C VAL A 3 5.34 12.24 0.05
N HIS A 4 5.20 10.91 0.14
CA HIS A 4 4.93 10.03 -1.00
C HIS A 4 3.46 9.74 -1.21
N ARG A 5 2.62 9.70 -0.19
CA ARG A 5 1.16 9.62 -0.36
C ARG A 5 0.52 10.13 0.91
N MET A 6 -0.63 10.77 0.78
CA MET A 6 -1.44 11.21 1.90
C MET A 6 -2.88 10.82 1.57
N GLU A 7 -3.53 10.14 2.50
CA GLU A 7 -4.92 9.72 2.37
C GLU A 7 -5.67 10.09 3.65
N ARG A 8 -6.96 10.39 3.50
CA ARG A 8 -7.85 10.76 4.60
C ARG A 8 -8.96 9.72 4.71
N ALA A 9 -9.20 9.22 5.92
CA ALA A 9 -10.26 8.25 6.14
C ALA A 9 -11.63 8.87 5.83
N ARG A 10 -12.48 8.12 5.12
CA ARG A 10 -13.75 8.65 4.61
C ARG A 10 -14.76 8.91 5.71
N ARG A 11 -14.86 7.98 6.67
CA ARG A 11 -15.84 8.00 7.77
C ARG A 11 -15.34 8.76 9.01
N SER A 12 -14.06 9.10 9.06
CA SER A 12 -13.37 9.85 10.13
C SER A 12 -12.34 10.81 9.53
N PRO A 13 -12.74 11.98 8.99
CA PRO A 13 -11.85 12.86 8.24
C PRO A 13 -10.68 13.46 9.05
N GLU A 14 -10.78 13.47 10.38
CA GLU A 14 -9.68 13.80 11.28
C GLU A 14 -8.54 12.78 11.22
N ARG A 15 -8.86 11.53 10.85
CA ARG A 15 -7.87 10.48 10.67
C ARG A 15 -7.26 10.53 9.28
N MET A 16 -5.94 10.67 9.25
CA MET A 16 -5.16 10.73 8.04
C MET A 16 -3.94 9.82 8.14
N PHE A 17 -3.52 9.30 7.00
CA PHE A 17 -2.33 8.46 6.88
C PHE A 17 -1.39 9.05 5.83
N ILE A 18 -0.09 8.91 6.08
CA ILE A 18 0.96 9.30 5.15
C ILE A 18 1.94 8.15 4.99
N GLN A 19 2.24 7.81 3.73
CA GLN A 19 3.52 7.21 3.38
C GLN A 19 4.50 8.37 3.16
N PHE A 20 5.49 8.48 4.04
CA PHE A 20 6.58 9.45 3.96
C PHE A 20 7.83 8.78 3.37
N HIS A 21 8.85 9.56 3.02
CA HIS A 21 10.11 9.03 2.50
C HIS A 21 10.83 8.10 3.48
N GLY A 22 10.60 8.25 4.79
CA GLY A 22 11.18 7.40 5.83
C GLY A 22 10.15 7.12 6.91
N GLY A 23 9.10 6.39 6.55
CA GLY A 23 8.11 5.89 7.48
C GLY A 23 6.66 6.01 7.02
N VAL A 24 5.79 5.35 7.77
CA VAL A 24 4.34 5.52 7.69
C VAL A 24 3.89 6.27 8.94
N TYR A 25 3.02 7.25 8.76
CA TYR A 25 2.54 8.11 9.83
C TYR A 25 1.03 8.20 9.82
N ARG A 26 0.44 8.36 11.01
CA ARG A 26 -0.98 8.64 11.21
C ARG A 26 -1.16 9.97 11.91
N SER A 27 -2.18 10.71 11.54
CA SER A 27 -2.72 11.82 12.31
C SER A 27 -4.15 11.48 12.74
N ASP A 28 -4.53 11.88 13.95
CA ASP A 28 -5.89 11.76 14.48
C ASP A 28 -6.56 13.14 14.66
N ASP A 29 -5.93 14.21 14.16
CA ASP A 29 -6.34 15.60 14.36
C ASP A 29 -6.25 16.45 13.07
N ALA A 30 -6.56 15.81 11.94
CA ALA A 30 -6.58 16.41 10.60
C ALA A 30 -5.22 16.98 10.15
N GLY A 31 -4.13 16.34 10.57
CA GLY A 31 -2.76 16.64 10.15
C GLY A 31 -2.03 17.65 11.04
N GLN A 32 -2.58 18.02 12.20
CA GLN A 32 -1.90 18.92 13.14
C GLN A 32 -0.72 18.22 13.83
N ASN A 33 -0.90 16.97 14.24
CA ASN A 33 0.14 16.11 14.81
C ASN A 33 0.21 14.78 14.07
N TRP A 34 1.41 14.22 13.98
CA TRP A 34 1.70 12.97 13.28
C TRP A 34 2.42 11.99 14.21
N THR A 35 1.91 10.77 14.29
CA THR A 35 2.47 9.65 15.03
C THR A 35 3.11 8.69 14.04
N TYR A 36 4.36 8.29 14.28
CA TYR A 36 4.98 7.22 13.50
C TYR A 36 4.27 5.90 13.81
N ILE A 37 3.90 5.18 12.77
CA ILE A 37 3.17 3.90 12.85
C ILE A 37 3.81 2.86 11.93
N GLY A 38 5.11 2.98 11.64
CA GLY A 38 5.83 2.05 10.78
C GLY A 38 6.42 0.82 11.50
N ASP A 39 6.25 0.73 12.82
CA ASP A 39 6.78 -0.38 13.61
C ASP A 39 6.20 -1.72 13.12
N GLY A 40 7.07 -2.70 12.88
CA GLY A 40 6.70 -4.03 12.36
C GLY A 40 6.71 -4.15 10.82
N LEU A 41 6.81 -3.04 10.08
CA LEU A 41 7.06 -3.09 8.64
C LEU A 41 8.51 -3.55 8.36
N PRO A 42 8.76 -4.21 7.21
CA PRO A 42 10.10 -4.71 6.86
C PRO A 42 11.06 -3.60 6.40
N SER A 43 10.54 -2.39 6.20
CA SER A 43 11.26 -1.21 5.73
C SER A 43 10.44 0.04 6.08
N ASP A 44 11.12 1.17 6.27
CA ASP A 44 10.50 2.49 6.42
C ASP A 44 10.25 3.19 5.06
N PHE A 45 10.74 2.62 3.96
CA PHE A 45 10.62 3.19 2.64
C PHE A 45 9.52 2.52 1.82
N GLY A 46 8.78 3.33 1.06
CA GLY A 46 7.72 2.88 0.17
C GLY A 46 7.06 4.09 -0.47
N PHE A 47 6.24 3.89 -1.51
CA PHE A 47 5.49 4.97 -2.15
C PHE A 47 3.98 4.92 -1.97
N PRO A 48 3.33 3.75 -2.14
CA PRO A 48 1.88 3.70 -2.20
C PRO A 48 1.25 3.60 -0.81
N LEU A 49 0.04 4.14 -0.69
CA LEU A 49 -0.84 4.03 0.46
C LEU A 49 -2.28 4.03 -0.06
N ALA A 50 -3.11 3.11 0.43
CA ALA A 50 -4.55 3.08 0.22
C ALA A 50 -5.27 2.81 1.54
N LEU A 51 -6.54 3.22 1.66
CA LEU A 51 -7.38 3.02 2.85
C LEU A 51 -8.66 2.30 2.45
N ASP A 52 -9.23 1.50 3.34
CA ASP A 52 -10.62 1.03 3.21
C ASP A 52 -11.58 2.19 3.53
N PRO A 53 -12.52 2.58 2.64
CA PRO A 53 -13.52 3.59 2.95
C PRO A 53 -14.44 3.25 4.13
N SER A 54 -14.64 1.96 4.42
CA SER A 54 -15.56 1.48 5.44
C SER A 54 -14.94 1.45 6.84
N ASP A 55 -13.61 1.42 6.93
CA ASP A 55 -12.85 1.27 8.16
C ASP A 55 -11.77 2.37 8.28
N PRO A 56 -11.93 3.34 9.20
CA PRO A 56 -10.96 4.41 9.37
C PRO A 56 -9.62 3.95 9.95
N ASP A 57 -9.53 2.74 10.52
CA ASP A 57 -8.30 2.16 11.07
C ASP A 57 -7.54 1.29 10.07
N SER A 58 -8.11 1.07 8.88
CA SER A 58 -7.53 0.25 7.83
C SER A 58 -6.66 1.05 6.86
N ALA A 59 -5.43 0.58 6.67
CA ALA A 59 -4.50 1.12 5.69
C ALA A 59 -3.64 0.01 5.08
N TYR A 60 -3.28 0.21 3.81
CA TYR A 60 -2.48 -0.73 3.01
C TYR A 60 -1.27 -0.01 2.44
N VAL A 61 -0.09 -0.59 2.57
CA VAL A 61 1.18 -0.07 2.03
C VAL A 61 1.95 -1.17 1.32
N ILE A 62 2.89 -0.77 0.44
CA ILE A 62 3.81 -1.70 -0.24
C ILE A 62 5.23 -1.18 0.00
N PRO A 63 5.90 -1.65 1.07
CA PRO A 63 7.26 -1.26 1.39
C PRO A 63 8.25 -1.73 0.33
N LEU A 64 9.28 -0.93 0.10
CA LEU A 64 10.45 -1.24 -0.74
C LEU A 64 11.71 -1.11 0.12
N ARG A 65 12.81 -1.77 -0.25
CA ARG A 65 14.01 -1.85 0.60
C ARG A 65 14.63 -0.49 0.93
N GLY A 66 14.60 0.47 0.01
CA GLY A 66 15.12 1.81 0.27
C GLY A 66 15.00 2.77 -0.91
N ASP A 67 15.45 4.00 -0.69
CA ASP A 67 15.42 5.09 -1.67
C ASP A 67 16.34 4.87 -2.87
N PHE A 68 17.50 4.23 -2.64
CA PHE A 68 18.46 3.80 -3.67
C PHE A 68 18.19 2.38 -4.20
N ASP A 69 17.59 1.50 -3.39
CA ASP A 69 17.26 0.11 -3.76
C ASP A 69 15.74 -0.11 -3.71
N ARG A 70 15.05 0.30 -4.77
CA ARG A 70 13.57 0.37 -4.83
C ARG A 70 12.93 -0.95 -5.22
N VAL A 71 13.35 -2.04 -4.60
CA VAL A 71 12.82 -3.40 -4.84
C VAL A 71 12.11 -3.93 -3.60
N MET A 72 11.35 -5.00 -3.77
CA MET A 72 10.68 -5.67 -2.65
C MET A 72 11.70 -6.17 -1.60
N PRO A 73 11.44 -5.98 -0.30
CA PRO A 73 12.19 -6.63 0.76
C PRO A 73 12.21 -8.15 0.56
N ASP A 74 13.39 -8.75 0.77
CA ASP A 74 13.62 -10.20 0.65
C ASP A 74 13.24 -10.84 -0.70
N GLY A 75 12.98 -10.05 -1.74
CA GLY A 75 12.51 -10.55 -3.04
C GLY A 75 11.10 -11.15 -2.97
N THR A 76 10.28 -10.73 -2.00
CA THR A 76 8.91 -11.25 -1.81
C THR A 76 7.90 -10.12 -1.94
N VAL A 77 6.88 -10.28 -2.79
CA VAL A 77 5.86 -9.25 -2.97
C VAL A 77 4.83 -9.38 -1.84
N ARG A 78 4.68 -8.33 -1.05
CA ARG A 78 3.68 -8.24 0.02
C ARG A 78 3.01 -6.88 0.00
N VAL A 79 1.69 -6.87 0.18
CA VAL A 79 0.95 -5.69 0.62
C VAL A 79 0.79 -5.80 2.13
N TRP A 80 1.17 -4.79 2.87
CA TRP A 80 1.06 -4.79 4.33
C TRP A 80 -0.21 -4.05 4.74
N GLU A 81 -0.99 -4.68 5.61
CA GLU A 81 -2.28 -4.16 6.08
C GLU A 81 -2.23 -3.90 7.59
N THR A 82 -2.78 -2.77 8.01
CA THR A 82 -3.23 -2.54 9.38
C THR A 82 -4.76 -2.55 9.42
N ARG A 83 -5.32 -2.94 10.57
CA ARG A 83 -6.74 -2.73 10.93
C ARG A 83 -6.92 -2.07 12.31
N ASP A 84 -5.84 -1.57 12.90
CA ASP A 84 -5.81 -0.97 14.23
C ASP A 84 -5.10 0.40 14.22
N GLY A 85 -5.16 1.08 13.07
CA GLY A 85 -4.56 2.40 12.89
C GLY A 85 -3.03 2.38 12.88
N GLY A 86 -2.40 1.25 12.61
CA GLY A 86 -0.95 1.07 12.48
C GLY A 86 -0.26 0.68 13.79
N ALA A 87 -1.02 0.17 14.77
CA ALA A 87 -0.41 -0.45 15.95
C ALA A 87 0.19 -1.82 15.61
N THR A 88 -0.40 -2.54 14.64
CA THR A 88 0.16 -3.76 14.07
C THR A 88 0.01 -3.80 12.54
N TRP A 89 0.93 -4.50 11.89
CA TRP A 89 0.91 -4.71 10.45
C TRP A 89 0.99 -6.20 10.12
N ALA A 90 0.13 -6.65 9.20
CA ALA A 90 0.10 -8.03 8.71
C ALA A 90 0.50 -8.08 7.23
N PRO A 91 1.41 -9.00 6.83
CA PRO A 91 1.74 -9.19 5.43
C PRO A 91 0.60 -9.95 4.70
N ARG A 92 0.21 -9.44 3.54
CA ARG A 92 -0.75 -10.04 2.62
C ARG A 92 -0.06 -10.39 1.30
N GLY A 93 -0.14 -11.65 0.88
CA GLY A 93 0.54 -12.07 -0.35
C GLY A 93 0.16 -13.46 -0.87
N GLU A 94 -0.96 -14.02 -0.44
CA GLU A 94 -1.47 -15.25 -1.05
C GLU A 94 -1.74 -14.99 -2.54
N GLY A 95 -1.11 -15.76 -3.43
CA GLY A 95 -1.19 -15.58 -4.88
C GLY A 95 -0.20 -14.56 -5.47
N LEU A 96 0.58 -13.85 -4.65
CA LEU A 96 1.67 -12.98 -5.11
C LEU A 96 3.01 -13.75 -5.20
N PRO A 97 3.95 -13.30 -6.06
CA PRO A 97 5.29 -13.87 -6.09
C PRO A 97 5.98 -13.81 -4.72
N ASP A 98 6.51 -14.94 -4.26
CA ASP A 98 7.08 -15.13 -2.92
C ASP A 98 8.58 -15.42 -2.90
N HIS A 99 9.25 -15.36 -4.05
CA HIS A 99 10.70 -15.44 -4.20
C HIS A 99 11.16 -14.70 -5.45
N GLU A 100 12.40 -14.19 -5.43
CA GLU A 100 13.10 -13.57 -6.57
C GLU A 100 12.31 -12.44 -7.28
N ALA A 101 11.39 -11.77 -6.57
CA ALA A 101 10.52 -10.74 -7.11
C ALA A 101 11.05 -9.32 -6.83
N TYR A 102 11.91 -8.83 -7.72
CA TYR A 102 12.55 -7.51 -7.60
C TYR A 102 11.73 -6.39 -8.25
N LEU A 103 10.49 -6.22 -7.79
CA LEU A 103 9.54 -5.25 -8.35
C LEU A 103 9.65 -3.87 -7.70
N THR A 104 9.48 -2.81 -8.49
CA THR A 104 9.30 -1.43 -7.99
C THR A 104 7.84 -1.00 -8.18
N VAL A 105 7.20 -0.52 -7.11
CA VAL A 105 5.85 0.05 -7.15
C VAL A 105 5.91 1.56 -6.90
N LEU A 106 5.35 2.34 -7.80
CA LEU A 106 5.41 3.80 -7.75
C LEU A 106 4.19 4.42 -7.07
N ARG A 107 4.31 5.68 -6.66
CA ARG A 107 3.33 6.47 -5.88
C ARG A 107 1.87 6.38 -6.35
N ARG A 108 1.65 6.34 -7.66
CA ARG A 108 0.30 6.30 -8.26
C ARG A 108 -0.07 4.91 -8.78
N ALA A 109 0.79 3.92 -8.62
CA ALA A 109 0.57 2.56 -9.09
C ALA A 109 -0.09 1.66 -8.03
N PHE A 110 -0.88 2.23 -7.12
CA PHE A 110 -1.73 1.50 -6.19
C PHE A 110 -3.03 2.27 -6.01
N ASP A 111 -4.15 1.61 -6.26
CA ASP A 111 -5.49 2.18 -6.12
C ASP A 111 -6.51 1.12 -5.72
N ARG A 112 -7.71 1.59 -5.33
CA ARG A 112 -8.76 0.74 -4.79
C ARG A 112 -10.16 1.11 -5.29
N ALA A 113 -11.06 0.13 -5.33
CA ALA A 113 -12.48 0.32 -5.59
C ALA A 113 -13.32 -0.50 -4.58
N GLY A 114 -14.57 -0.12 -4.34
CA GLY A 114 -15.38 -0.73 -3.29
C GLY A 114 -14.92 -0.38 -1.87
N GLU A 115 -15.47 -1.09 -0.89
CA GLU A 115 -15.19 -0.92 0.54
C GLU A 115 -15.50 -2.21 1.33
N GLY A 116 -14.90 -2.37 2.51
CA GLY A 116 -15.16 -3.49 3.41
C GLY A 116 -14.72 -4.84 2.82
N PRO A 117 -15.49 -5.93 3.03
CA PRO A 117 -15.14 -7.26 2.53
C PRO A 117 -15.03 -7.35 1.00
N GLU A 118 -15.68 -6.45 0.26
CA GLU A 118 -15.65 -6.38 -1.20
C GLU A 118 -14.62 -5.34 -1.73
N LEU A 119 -13.76 -4.83 -0.84
CA LEU A 119 -12.71 -3.89 -1.22
C LEU A 119 -11.78 -4.55 -2.25
N GLN A 120 -11.68 -3.92 -3.41
CA GLN A 120 -10.75 -4.31 -4.45
C GLN A 120 -9.49 -3.47 -4.35
N LEU A 121 -8.34 -4.12 -4.49
CA LEU A 121 -7.02 -3.51 -4.45
C LEU A 121 -6.25 -3.85 -5.73
N TYR A 122 -5.67 -2.85 -6.39
CA TYR A 122 -4.88 -3.06 -7.60
C TYR A 122 -3.57 -2.28 -7.54
N PHE A 123 -2.45 -2.97 -7.74
CA PHE A 123 -1.14 -2.32 -7.89
C PHE A 123 -0.40 -2.77 -9.13
N GLY A 124 0.41 -1.87 -9.67
CA GLY A 124 1.26 -2.11 -10.82
C GLY A 124 2.74 -1.92 -10.49
N ALA A 125 3.58 -2.73 -11.11
CA ALA A 125 5.03 -2.63 -11.01
C ALA A 125 5.65 -2.06 -12.28
N THR A 126 6.84 -1.48 -12.15
CA THR A 126 7.63 -1.00 -13.31
C THR A 126 8.10 -2.13 -14.22
N SER A 127 7.98 -3.40 -13.79
CA SER A 127 8.20 -4.58 -14.64
C SER A 127 7.16 -4.73 -15.76
N GLY A 128 5.99 -4.08 -15.62
CA GLY A 128 4.85 -4.27 -16.51
C GLY A 128 3.78 -5.22 -15.99
N ASP A 129 3.94 -5.73 -14.77
CA ASP A 129 2.93 -6.57 -14.11
C ASP A 129 1.94 -5.74 -13.32
N VAL A 130 0.67 -6.16 -13.34
CA VAL A 130 -0.42 -5.59 -12.54
C VAL A 130 -1.08 -6.72 -11.76
N PHE A 131 -1.23 -6.52 -10.46
CA PHE A 131 -1.86 -7.45 -9.54
C PHE A 131 -3.17 -6.86 -9.02
N GLY A 132 -4.15 -7.73 -8.80
CA GLY A 132 -5.46 -7.39 -8.26
C GLY A 132 -5.83 -8.29 -7.10
N SER A 133 -6.68 -7.78 -6.23
CA SER A 133 -7.41 -8.51 -5.20
C SER A 133 -8.86 -8.03 -5.20
N GLY A 134 -9.81 -8.94 -5.00
CA GLY A 134 -11.25 -8.65 -4.89
C GLY A 134 -11.80 -8.89 -3.49
N ASP A 135 -10.93 -9.12 -2.49
CA ASP A 135 -11.28 -9.62 -1.16
C ASP A 135 -10.45 -8.92 -0.07
N ALA A 136 -10.30 -7.59 -0.21
CA ALA A 136 -9.56 -6.74 0.73
C ALA A 136 -8.10 -7.19 0.96
N GLY A 137 -7.46 -7.71 -0.08
CA GLY A 137 -6.07 -8.16 -0.05
C GLY A 137 -5.88 -9.55 0.57
N ALA A 138 -6.93 -10.30 0.89
CA ALA A 138 -6.78 -11.65 1.42
C ALA A 138 -6.10 -12.59 0.41
N SER A 139 -6.50 -12.52 -0.87
CA SER A 139 -5.87 -13.23 -1.97
C SER A 139 -5.66 -12.33 -3.19
N TRP A 140 -4.68 -12.69 -4.01
CA TRP A 140 -4.24 -11.89 -5.16
C TRP A 140 -4.20 -12.72 -6.45
N PHE A 141 -4.41 -12.04 -7.57
CA PHE A 141 -4.28 -12.59 -8.91
C PHE A 141 -3.49 -11.64 -9.82
N THR A 142 -2.85 -12.18 -10.86
CA THR A 142 -2.23 -11.37 -11.91
C THR A 142 -3.31 -10.85 -12.86
N ALA A 143 -3.56 -9.54 -12.85
CA ALA A 143 -4.54 -8.87 -13.69
C ALA A 143 -4.00 -8.59 -15.10
N ALA A 144 -2.71 -8.25 -15.21
CA ALA A 144 -2.03 -8.05 -16.49
C ALA A 144 -0.52 -8.29 -16.35
N THR A 145 0.15 -8.59 -17.47
CA THR A 145 1.61 -8.76 -17.54
C THR A 145 2.11 -8.29 -18.90
N ARG A 146 3.43 -8.10 -19.03
CA ARG A 146 4.14 -7.69 -20.25
C ARG A 146 3.67 -6.33 -20.79
N LEU A 147 3.26 -5.44 -19.90
CA LEU A 147 3.04 -4.04 -20.23
C LEU A 147 4.38 -3.28 -20.23
N PRO A 148 4.43 -2.07 -20.81
CA PRO A 148 5.44 -1.09 -20.44
C PRO A 148 5.40 -0.79 -18.93
N PRO A 149 6.44 -0.15 -18.36
CA PRO A 149 6.47 0.20 -16.95
C PRO A 149 5.19 0.90 -16.46
N VAL A 150 4.57 0.36 -15.41
CA VAL A 150 3.31 0.89 -14.88
C VAL A 150 3.59 2.02 -13.90
N PHE A 151 3.31 3.25 -14.33
CA PHE A 151 3.47 4.45 -13.51
C PHE A 151 2.25 4.77 -12.65
N SER A 152 1.07 4.35 -13.10
CA SER A 152 -0.20 4.61 -12.42
C SER A 152 -1.17 3.47 -12.66
N VAL A 153 -1.98 3.19 -11.64
CA VAL A 153 -3.17 2.35 -11.71
C VAL A 153 -4.31 3.19 -11.16
N THR A 154 -5.47 3.12 -11.80
CA THR A 154 -6.71 3.72 -11.31
C THR A 154 -7.79 2.66 -11.35
N ALA A 155 -8.45 2.43 -10.22
CA ALA A 155 -9.58 1.53 -10.12
C ALA A 155 -10.88 2.35 -10.16
N SER A 156 -11.88 1.88 -10.90
CA SER A 156 -13.20 2.49 -10.96
C SER A 156 -14.26 1.42 -10.73
N ALA A 157 -15.27 1.75 -9.92
CA ALA A 157 -16.49 0.97 -9.77
C ALA A 157 -17.52 1.38 -10.84
#